data_AF-A0A4S8MD30-F1
#
_entry.id   AF-A0A4S8MD30-F1
#
_cell.length_a   1.000
_cell.length_b   1.000
_cell.length_c   1.000
_cell.angle_alpha   90.00
_cell.angle_beta   90.00
_cell.angle_gamma   90.00
#
_symmetry.space_group_name_H-M   'P 1'
#
loop_
_entity.id
_entity.type
_entity.pdbx_description
1 polymer ?
#
loop_
_entity_poly.entity_id
_entity_poly.type
_entity_poly.pdbx_seq_one_letter_code
_entity_poly.pdbx_strand_id
1 'polypeptide(L)'
;MSTSADSKPKMLQLSPEQVTQLLHDIGKITTMMAVVFLIYGIYLAFTLLSMHVLLTRGILKSKARRALFLVAVFELLISTTYVVLIFIFNAYTLLAMTHGPDPEWLQHFASVSTRFSIGIDFTTRLNFLLSDGIVVWRTWVLYPEQWIVRGILLICMLISCVCTFVDAGLKAARELRDVMDTSGGPAEQSLLMALPLLFTNLVAVSLIGYKTWSHRKDVQWNLMTSDGAGSRVQKILWLLIESGLIYCVIWVSYIVVEMKTAESKGSAEEPFSSLLYTGVTPLLAALFPVIVIFMAALEDSKFSDQQSTNGSPSSGSLTRSIQFASARAAESSRGHQRLDSEDPDGPLQVQSLVFEPLLLGDLERFTSYAEFQAQLNEKRRFSNQ
;
A
#
# COMPACT_ATOMS: atom_id res chain seq x y z
N MET A 1 38.77 -38.06 -52.52
CA MET A 1 38.20 -36.69 -52.62
C MET A 1 36.76 -36.84 -53.05
N SER A 2 35.84 -36.89 -52.09
CA SER A 2 34.39 -37.06 -52.29
C SER A 2 33.69 -35.93 -51.55
N THR A 3 32.74 -35.27 -52.21
CA THR A 3 32.19 -33.99 -51.76
C THR A 3 31.33 -34.11 -50.51
N SER A 4 31.41 -33.09 -49.65
CA SER A 4 30.58 -32.95 -48.46
C SER A 4 29.09 -33.04 -48.82
N ALA A 5 28.34 -33.85 -48.08
CA ALA A 5 26.89 -33.78 -48.08
C ALA A 5 26.48 -32.58 -47.21
N ASP A 6 25.94 -31.54 -47.86
CA ASP A 6 25.52 -30.29 -47.21
C ASP A 6 24.40 -30.54 -46.19
N SER A 7 24.79 -30.72 -44.93
CA SER A 7 23.90 -31.00 -43.80
C SER A 7 23.18 -29.73 -43.34
N LYS A 8 22.34 -29.17 -44.22
CA LYS A 8 21.49 -28.03 -43.88
C LYS A 8 20.67 -28.34 -42.63
N PRO A 9 20.73 -27.50 -41.58
CA PRO A 9 19.93 -27.72 -40.39
C PRO A 9 18.46 -27.68 -40.76
N LYS A 10 17.67 -28.62 -40.21
CA LYS A 10 16.21 -28.58 -40.26
C LYS A 10 15.70 -27.43 -39.37
N MET A 11 15.80 -26.20 -39.86
CA MET A 11 14.94 -25.13 -39.33
C MET A 11 13.48 -25.58 -39.54
N LEU A 12 12.67 -25.52 -38.50
CA LEU A 12 11.23 -25.73 -38.64
C LEU A 12 10.70 -24.62 -39.56
N GLN A 13 10.15 -25.00 -40.72
CA GLN A 13 9.35 -24.09 -41.52
C GLN A 13 7.99 -23.95 -40.84
N LEU A 14 7.89 -23.03 -39.87
CA LEU A 14 6.61 -22.58 -39.34
C LEU A 14 5.77 -22.02 -40.51
N SER A 15 4.46 -22.29 -40.51
CA SER A 15 3.56 -21.65 -41.46
C SER A 15 3.49 -20.14 -41.21
N PRO A 16 3.15 -19.31 -42.22
CA PRO A 16 2.94 -17.87 -42.00
C PRO A 16 1.89 -17.58 -40.92
N GLU A 17 0.90 -18.46 -40.77
CA GLU A 17 -0.12 -18.39 -39.72
C GLU A 17 0.48 -18.64 -38.33
N GLN A 18 1.32 -19.68 -38.17
CA GLN A 18 2.04 -19.96 -36.92
C GLN A 18 2.97 -18.81 -36.53
N VAL A 19 3.69 -18.22 -37.49
CA VAL A 19 4.54 -17.03 -37.24
C VAL A 19 3.69 -15.83 -36.81
N THR A 20 2.51 -15.64 -37.42
CA THR A 20 1.60 -14.53 -37.07
C THR A 20 1.01 -14.71 -35.66
N GLN A 21 0.58 -15.92 -35.31
CA GLN A 21 0.09 -16.25 -33.97
C GLN A 21 1.18 -16.08 -32.91
N LEU A 22 2.39 -16.58 -33.18
CA LEU A 22 3.55 -16.43 -32.30
C LEU A 22 3.86 -14.94 -32.03
N LEU A 23 3.90 -14.11 -33.08
CA LEU A 23 4.09 -12.66 -32.93
C LEU A 23 2.97 -11.98 -32.14
N HIS A 24 1.72 -12.42 -32.31
CA HIS A 24 0.56 -11.91 -31.58
C HIS A 24 0.65 -12.22 -30.08
N ASP A 25 0.96 -13.46 -29.71
CA ASP A 25 1.04 -13.87 -28.30
C ASP A 25 2.29 -13.31 -27.58
N ILE A 26 3.43 -13.20 -28.28
CA ILE A 26 4.61 -12.44 -27.80
C ILE A 26 4.23 -10.96 -27.58
N GLY A 27 3.43 -10.39 -28.49
CA GLY A 27 2.91 -9.02 -28.39
C GLY A 27 2.02 -8.82 -27.15
N LYS A 28 1.11 -9.76 -26.87
CA LYS A 28 0.27 -9.78 -25.64
C LYS A 28 1.16 -9.76 -24.39
N ILE A 29 2.09 -10.71 -24.26
CA ILE A 29 2.98 -10.86 -23.09
C ILE A 29 3.85 -9.60 -22.90
N THR A 30 4.45 -9.09 -23.97
CA THR A 30 5.31 -7.90 -23.92
C THR A 30 4.53 -6.66 -23.47
N THR A 31 3.31 -6.48 -24.00
CA THR A 31 2.43 -5.36 -23.63
C THR A 31 1.96 -5.46 -22.18
N MET A 32 1.60 -6.67 -21.73
CA MET A 32 1.24 -6.93 -20.33
C MET A 32 2.38 -6.56 -19.39
N MET A 33 3.59 -7.06 -19.63
CA MET A 33 4.74 -6.76 -18.77
C MET A 33 5.09 -5.27 -18.74
N ALA A 34 4.94 -4.55 -19.87
CA ALA A 34 5.13 -3.10 -19.91
C ALA A 34 4.15 -2.34 -19.00
N VAL A 35 2.86 -2.74 -18.97
CA VAL A 35 1.85 -2.15 -18.07
C VAL A 35 2.12 -2.50 -16.61
N VAL A 36 2.50 -3.76 -16.31
CA VAL A 36 2.87 -4.22 -14.97
C VAL A 36 4.07 -3.42 -14.42
N PHE A 37 5.14 -3.23 -15.21
CA PHE A 37 6.29 -2.43 -14.81
C PHE A 37 5.95 -0.94 -14.65
N LEU A 38 5.07 -0.38 -15.47
CA LEU A 38 4.61 1.01 -15.34
C LEU A 38 3.87 1.24 -14.01
N ILE A 39 2.93 0.35 -13.67
CA ILE A 39 2.15 0.45 -12.42
C ILE A 39 3.04 0.17 -11.20
N TYR A 40 3.96 -0.80 -11.30
CA TYR A 40 4.96 -1.04 -10.26
C TYR A 40 5.90 0.16 -10.06
N GLY A 41 6.30 0.86 -11.13
CA GLY A 41 7.09 2.08 -11.06
C GLY A 41 6.37 3.23 -10.33
N ILE A 42 5.06 3.40 -10.59
CA ILE A 42 4.20 4.34 -9.85
C ILE A 42 4.13 3.94 -8.37
N TYR A 43 3.84 2.68 -8.07
CA TYR A 43 3.79 2.13 -6.71
C TYR A 43 5.11 2.35 -5.95
N LEU A 44 6.26 2.04 -6.58
CA LEU A 44 7.59 2.24 -6.01
C LEU A 44 7.83 3.72 -5.69
N ALA A 45 7.45 4.65 -6.58
CA ALA A 45 7.61 6.08 -6.36
C ALA A 45 6.77 6.59 -5.17
N PHE A 46 5.48 6.23 -5.09
CA PHE A 46 4.63 6.57 -3.94
C PHE A 46 5.13 5.95 -2.63
N THR A 47 5.66 4.72 -2.69
CA THR A 47 6.17 3.98 -1.52
C THR A 47 7.45 4.61 -0.99
N LEU A 48 8.43 4.88 -1.86
CA LEU A 48 9.68 5.56 -1.49
C LEU A 48 9.41 6.98 -0.96
N LEU A 49 8.47 7.71 -1.55
CA LEU A 49 8.08 9.05 -1.08
C LEU A 49 7.41 9.00 0.30
N SER A 50 6.52 8.02 0.54
CA SER A 50 5.91 7.78 1.86
C SER A 50 6.95 7.40 2.92
N MET A 51 7.90 6.52 2.56
CA MET A 51 9.03 6.14 3.42
C MET A 51 9.92 7.35 3.75
N HIS A 52 10.24 8.19 2.76
CA HIS A 52 11.03 9.41 2.95
C HIS A 52 10.34 10.38 3.92
N VAL A 53 9.02 10.56 3.82
CA VAL A 53 8.26 11.41 4.74
C VAL A 53 8.21 10.80 6.16
N LEU A 54 8.06 9.49 6.30
CA LEU A 54 8.15 8.80 7.61
C LEU A 54 9.55 8.94 8.24
N LEU A 55 10.61 8.84 7.44
CA LEU A 55 12.01 8.95 7.88
C LEU A 55 12.36 10.38 8.32
N THR A 56 12.08 11.39 7.49
CA THR A 56 12.35 12.82 7.80
C THR A 56 11.60 13.31 9.03
N ARG A 57 10.41 12.75 9.33
CA ARG A 57 9.65 13.01 10.56
C ARG A 57 10.18 12.25 11.79
N GLY A 58 11.18 11.39 11.63
CA GLY A 58 11.86 10.66 12.69
C GLY A 58 11.11 9.41 13.16
N ILE A 59 11.32 8.28 12.46
CA ILE A 59 10.70 6.97 12.75
C ILE A 59 10.85 6.49 14.21
N LEU A 60 11.95 6.83 14.88
CA LEU A 60 12.22 6.37 16.26
C LEU A 60 11.36 7.07 17.32
N LYS A 61 10.78 8.24 17.02
CA LYS A 61 9.98 9.01 17.98
C LYS A 61 8.59 8.41 18.27
N SER A 62 8.11 7.47 17.46
CA SER A 62 6.77 6.88 17.64
C SER A 62 6.70 5.40 17.25
N LYS A 63 6.04 4.62 18.10
CA LYS A 63 5.75 3.20 17.85
C LYS A 63 4.88 3.02 16.59
N ALA A 64 3.94 3.92 16.33
CA ALA A 64 3.03 3.86 15.18
C ALA A 64 3.76 4.17 13.86
N ARG A 65 4.62 5.19 13.82
CA ARG A 65 5.47 5.50 12.64
C ARG A 65 6.40 4.34 12.30
N ARG A 66 7.03 3.72 13.31
CA ARG A 66 7.89 2.55 13.12
C ARG A 66 7.12 1.34 12.59
N ALA A 67 5.90 1.10 13.08
CA ALA A 67 5.04 0.04 12.56
C ALA A 67 4.64 0.29 11.10
N LEU A 68 4.16 1.50 10.75
CA LEU A 68 3.84 1.89 9.37
C LEU A 68 5.02 1.71 8.41
N PHE A 69 6.22 2.14 8.83
CA PHE A 69 7.43 1.97 8.02
C PHE A 69 7.77 0.50 7.78
N LEU A 70 7.69 -0.35 8.82
CA LEU A 70 7.94 -1.79 8.69
C LEU A 70 6.91 -2.49 7.81
N VAL A 71 5.63 -2.12 7.91
CA VAL A 71 4.56 -2.64 7.03
C VAL A 71 4.84 -2.24 5.58
N ALA A 72 5.13 -0.97 5.30
CA ALA A 72 5.42 -0.50 3.95
C ALA A 72 6.68 -1.16 3.34
N VAL A 73 7.71 -1.46 4.15
CA VAL A 73 8.88 -2.23 3.69
C VAL A 73 8.51 -3.68 3.37
N PHE A 74 7.69 -4.32 4.22
CA PHE A 74 7.26 -5.71 4.02
C PHE A 74 6.33 -5.86 2.79
N GLU A 75 5.39 -4.94 2.62
CA GLU A 75 4.52 -4.83 1.45
C GLU A 75 5.35 -4.63 0.18
N LEU A 76 6.30 -3.68 0.18
CA LEU A 76 7.21 -3.44 -0.94
C LEU A 76 8.01 -4.70 -1.33
N LEU A 77 8.56 -5.43 -0.36
CA LEU A 77 9.29 -6.68 -0.64
C LEU A 77 8.41 -7.75 -1.29
N ILE A 78 7.14 -7.85 -0.88
CA ILE A 78 6.17 -8.81 -1.44
C ILE A 78 5.70 -8.38 -2.84
N SER A 79 5.41 -7.10 -3.06
CA SER A 79 5.11 -6.56 -4.40
C SER A 79 6.30 -6.71 -5.36
N THR A 80 7.53 -6.45 -4.87
CA THR A 80 8.77 -6.67 -5.66
C THR A 80 8.91 -8.15 -6.04
N THR A 81 8.69 -9.05 -5.09
CA THR A 81 8.80 -10.50 -5.32
C THR A 81 7.77 -10.97 -6.36
N TYR A 82 6.53 -10.48 -6.28
CA TYR A 82 5.50 -10.73 -7.31
C TYR A 82 5.96 -10.29 -8.71
N VAL A 83 6.45 -9.06 -8.86
CA VAL A 83 6.91 -8.53 -10.16
C VAL A 83 8.12 -9.28 -10.71
N VAL A 84 9.04 -9.70 -9.85
CA VAL A 84 10.19 -10.53 -10.26
C VAL A 84 9.74 -11.94 -10.70
N LEU A 85 8.83 -12.59 -9.97
CA LEU A 85 8.34 -13.92 -10.33
C LEU A 85 7.55 -13.90 -11.65
N ILE A 86 6.64 -12.94 -11.84
CA ILE A 86 5.85 -12.84 -13.07
C ILE A 86 6.70 -12.43 -14.29
N PHE A 87 7.76 -11.63 -14.09
CA PHE A 87 8.74 -11.33 -15.13
C PHE A 87 9.54 -12.57 -15.54
N ILE A 88 10.10 -13.33 -14.58
CA ILE A 88 10.87 -14.54 -14.87
C ILE A 88 9.99 -15.60 -15.54
N PHE A 89 8.76 -15.78 -15.06
CA PHE A 89 7.78 -16.69 -15.69
C PHE A 89 7.50 -16.32 -17.15
N ASN A 90 7.18 -15.05 -17.44
CA ASN A 90 6.91 -14.61 -18.81
C ASN A 90 8.16 -14.67 -19.71
N ALA A 91 9.35 -14.39 -19.19
CA ALA A 91 10.61 -14.55 -19.92
C ALA A 91 10.91 -16.03 -20.24
N TYR A 92 10.60 -16.94 -19.31
CA TYR A 92 10.73 -18.39 -19.51
C TYR A 92 9.71 -18.91 -20.53
N THR A 93 8.45 -18.45 -20.47
CA THR A 93 7.41 -18.71 -21.47
C THR A 93 7.76 -18.17 -22.86
N LEU A 94 8.42 -17.00 -22.95
CA LEU A 94 8.92 -16.46 -24.22
C LEU A 94 10.05 -17.34 -24.80
N LEU A 95 11.01 -17.76 -23.97
CA LEU A 95 12.08 -18.68 -24.38
C LEU A 95 11.50 -20.03 -24.84
N ALA A 96 10.47 -20.52 -24.13
CA ALA A 96 9.72 -21.72 -24.46
C ALA A 96 9.05 -21.68 -25.84
N MET A 97 8.37 -20.56 -26.17
CA MET A 97 7.75 -20.35 -27.49
C MET A 97 8.76 -20.35 -28.66
N THR A 98 10.06 -20.21 -28.39
CA THR A 98 11.13 -20.27 -29.40
C THR A 98 11.85 -21.63 -29.49
N HIS A 99 11.61 -22.56 -28.55
CA HIS A 99 12.20 -23.89 -28.57
C HIS A 99 11.38 -24.89 -29.40
N GLY A 100 12.06 -25.90 -29.95
CA GLY A 100 11.40 -26.99 -30.67
C GLY A 100 10.61 -27.92 -29.73
N PRO A 101 9.70 -28.74 -30.27
CA PRO A 101 8.85 -29.66 -29.49
C PRO A 101 9.62 -30.90 -29.02
N ASP A 102 10.61 -30.70 -28.15
CA ASP A 102 11.30 -31.77 -27.42
C ASP A 102 10.47 -32.19 -26.18
N PRO A 103 10.05 -33.47 -26.05
CA PRO A 103 9.27 -33.94 -24.92
C PRO A 103 9.95 -33.78 -23.55
N GLU A 104 11.27 -33.98 -23.45
CA GLU A 104 11.98 -33.86 -22.16
C GLU A 104 12.00 -32.41 -21.69
N TRP A 105 12.34 -31.50 -22.61
CA TRP A 105 12.28 -30.06 -22.36
C TRP A 105 10.84 -29.57 -22.06
N LEU A 106 9.81 -30.09 -22.75
CA LEU A 106 8.40 -29.76 -22.47
C LEU A 106 7.96 -30.18 -21.05
N GLN A 107 8.35 -31.39 -20.60
CA GLN A 107 8.05 -31.87 -19.25
C GLN A 107 8.80 -31.05 -18.18
N HIS A 108 10.04 -30.66 -18.46
CA HIS A 108 10.80 -29.76 -17.60
C HIS A 108 10.16 -28.36 -17.52
N PHE A 109 9.77 -27.80 -18.66
CA PHE A 109 9.06 -26.52 -18.76
C PHE A 109 7.80 -26.53 -17.90
N ALA A 110 6.93 -27.55 -18.04
CA ALA A 110 5.72 -27.69 -17.23
C ALA A 110 6.03 -27.70 -15.73
N SER A 111 6.97 -28.54 -15.28
CA SER A 111 7.32 -28.64 -13.85
C SER A 111 7.93 -27.35 -13.26
N VAL A 112 8.63 -26.56 -14.07
CA VAL A 112 9.18 -25.25 -13.66
C VAL A 112 8.07 -24.19 -13.64
N SER A 113 7.27 -24.12 -14.70
CA SER A 113 6.15 -23.19 -14.83
C SER A 113 5.13 -23.33 -13.70
N THR A 114 4.72 -24.55 -13.34
CA THR A 114 3.85 -24.81 -12.17
C THR A 114 4.41 -24.22 -10.86
N ARG A 115 5.72 -24.29 -10.63
CA ARG A 115 6.35 -23.73 -9.42
C ARG A 115 6.31 -22.20 -9.42
N PHE A 116 6.51 -21.58 -10.58
CA PHE A 116 6.34 -20.14 -10.74
C PHE A 116 4.88 -19.72 -10.56
N SER A 117 3.91 -20.40 -11.18
CA SER A 117 2.48 -20.16 -10.98
C SER A 117 2.11 -20.16 -9.50
N ILE A 118 2.48 -21.19 -8.75
CA ILE A 118 2.22 -21.30 -7.30
C ILE A 118 2.85 -20.14 -6.51
N GLY A 119 4.08 -19.72 -6.87
CA GLY A 119 4.74 -18.56 -6.24
C GLY A 119 4.10 -17.21 -6.56
N ILE A 120 3.63 -17.03 -7.80
CA ILE A 120 2.91 -15.83 -8.27
C ILE A 120 1.55 -15.75 -7.57
N ASP A 121 0.83 -16.86 -7.46
CA ASP A 121 -0.47 -16.96 -6.77
C ASP A 121 -0.31 -16.66 -5.27
N PHE A 122 0.71 -17.25 -4.62
CA PHE A 122 1.01 -17.02 -3.21
C PHE A 122 1.39 -15.56 -2.91
N THR A 123 2.26 -14.95 -3.74
CA THR A 123 2.64 -13.55 -3.56
C THR A 123 1.50 -12.58 -3.88
N THR A 124 0.66 -12.88 -4.88
CA THR A 124 -0.60 -12.16 -5.16
C THR A 124 -1.50 -12.10 -3.94
N ARG A 125 -1.76 -13.26 -3.33
CA ARG A 125 -2.61 -13.41 -2.14
C ARG A 125 -2.08 -12.63 -0.93
N LEU A 126 -0.76 -12.57 -0.76
CA LEU A 126 -0.14 -11.76 0.30
C LEU A 126 -0.31 -10.25 0.07
N ASN A 127 -0.20 -9.75 -1.17
CA ASN A 127 -0.48 -8.33 -1.47
C ASN A 127 -1.94 -7.98 -1.08
N PHE A 128 -2.91 -8.83 -1.45
CA PHE A 128 -4.32 -8.63 -1.09
C PHE A 128 -4.57 -8.66 0.42
N LEU A 129 -4.04 -9.67 1.13
CA LEU A 129 -4.24 -9.81 2.57
C LEU A 129 -3.57 -8.68 3.38
N LEU A 130 -2.45 -8.13 2.90
CA LEU A 130 -1.80 -6.97 3.50
C LEU A 130 -2.60 -5.69 3.29
N SER A 131 -3.06 -5.42 2.06
CA SER A 131 -3.93 -4.27 1.75
C SER A 131 -5.17 -4.23 2.64
N ASP A 132 -5.90 -5.36 2.72
CA ASP A 132 -7.07 -5.51 3.60
C ASP A 132 -6.70 -5.37 5.08
N GLY A 133 -5.56 -5.95 5.50
CA GLY A 133 -5.02 -5.77 6.85
C GLY A 133 -4.77 -4.30 7.21
N ILE A 134 -4.30 -3.48 6.28
CA ILE A 134 -4.07 -2.05 6.49
C ILE A 134 -5.41 -1.27 6.48
N VAL A 135 -6.43 -1.69 5.70
CA VAL A 135 -7.80 -1.15 5.79
C VAL A 135 -8.41 -1.43 7.17
N VAL A 136 -8.31 -2.66 7.65
CA VAL A 136 -8.82 -3.08 8.97
C VAL A 136 -8.08 -2.39 10.10
N TRP A 137 -6.75 -2.28 10.03
CA TRP A 137 -5.94 -1.56 11.01
C TRP A 137 -6.34 -0.07 11.11
N ARG A 138 -6.57 0.62 9.98
CA ARG A 138 -7.09 2.00 9.95
C ARG A 138 -8.41 2.12 10.73
N THR A 139 -9.33 1.18 10.53
CA THR A 139 -10.62 1.15 11.25
C THR A 139 -10.45 0.82 12.74
N TRP A 140 -9.52 -0.07 13.10
CA TRP A 140 -9.19 -0.43 14.48
C TRP A 140 -8.64 0.77 15.27
N VAL A 141 -7.77 1.58 14.66
CA VAL A 141 -7.27 2.84 15.25
C VAL A 141 -8.41 3.85 15.46
N LEU A 142 -9.33 3.95 14.50
CA LEU A 142 -10.50 4.84 14.58
C LEU A 142 -11.53 4.42 15.66
N TYR A 143 -11.53 3.15 16.07
CA TYR A 143 -12.44 2.58 17.08
C TYR A 143 -11.68 2.09 18.32
N PRO A 144 -11.29 3.00 19.24
CA PRO A 144 -10.50 2.65 20.43
C PRO A 144 -11.27 1.84 21.49
N GLU A 145 -12.42 2.33 21.94
CA GLU A 145 -13.16 1.72 23.07
C GLU A 145 -14.11 0.58 22.67
N GLN A 146 -14.45 0.46 21.39
CA GLN A 146 -15.47 -0.49 20.92
C GLN A 146 -14.88 -1.86 20.57
N TRP A 147 -14.60 -2.65 21.62
CA TRP A 147 -14.08 -4.02 21.51
C TRP A 147 -14.91 -4.95 20.62
N ILE A 148 -16.23 -4.73 20.51
CA ILE A 148 -17.11 -5.49 19.59
C ILE A 148 -16.71 -5.24 18.13
N VAL A 149 -16.51 -3.97 17.73
CA VAL A 149 -16.08 -3.61 16.36
C VAL A 149 -14.70 -4.20 16.06
N ARG A 150 -13.78 -4.14 17.03
CA ARG A 150 -12.44 -4.76 16.94
C ARG A 150 -12.52 -6.27 16.76
N GLY A 151 -13.39 -6.95 17.52
CA GLY A 151 -13.64 -8.39 17.42
C GLY A 151 -14.24 -8.80 16.08
N ILE A 152 -15.25 -8.08 15.58
CA ILE A 152 -15.85 -8.31 14.26
C ILE A 152 -14.79 -8.20 13.16
N LEU A 153 -14.03 -7.10 13.13
CA LEU A 153 -12.97 -6.89 12.14
C LEU A 153 -11.87 -7.95 12.21
N LEU A 154 -11.46 -8.38 13.41
CA LEU A 154 -10.50 -9.46 13.59
C LEU A 154 -11.04 -10.80 13.07
N ILE A 155 -12.32 -11.12 13.34
CA ILE A 155 -12.98 -12.33 12.82
C ILE A 155 -13.08 -12.28 11.30
N CYS A 156 -13.43 -11.13 10.70
CA CYS A 156 -13.46 -10.95 9.25
C CYS A 156 -12.08 -11.15 8.61
N MET A 157 -11.01 -10.61 9.21
CA MET A 157 -9.63 -10.86 8.76
C MET A 157 -9.21 -12.33 8.93
N LEU A 158 -9.60 -12.99 10.02
CA LEU A 158 -9.27 -14.41 10.25
C LEU A 158 -9.99 -15.32 9.25
N ILE A 159 -11.27 -15.07 8.97
CA ILE A 159 -12.01 -15.79 7.92
C ILE A 159 -11.36 -15.56 6.55
N SER A 160 -11.06 -14.31 6.19
CA SER A 160 -10.42 -13.97 4.92
C SER A 160 -9.04 -14.61 4.77
N CYS A 161 -8.25 -14.62 5.84
CA CYS A 161 -6.95 -15.30 5.92
C CYS A 161 -7.09 -16.82 5.68
N VAL A 162 -7.97 -17.49 6.43
CA VAL A 162 -8.22 -18.94 6.28
C VAL A 162 -8.71 -19.28 4.88
N CYS A 163 -9.71 -18.56 4.36
CA CYS A 163 -10.24 -18.78 3.01
C CYS A 163 -9.19 -18.54 1.92
N THR A 164 -8.34 -17.51 2.08
CA THR A 164 -7.24 -17.21 1.14
C THR A 164 -6.19 -18.31 1.11
N PHE A 165 -5.80 -18.86 2.27
CA PHE A 165 -4.83 -19.95 2.36
C PHE A 165 -5.43 -21.31 1.94
N VAL A 166 -6.71 -21.56 2.20
CA VAL A 166 -7.42 -22.75 1.71
C VAL A 166 -7.53 -22.73 0.18
N ASP A 167 -7.91 -21.61 -0.43
CA ASP A 167 -7.91 -21.46 -1.89
C ASP A 167 -6.48 -21.60 -2.46
N ALA A 168 -5.46 -21.01 -1.81
CA ALA A 168 -4.05 -21.18 -2.22
C ALA A 168 -3.62 -22.66 -2.24
N GLY A 169 -3.90 -23.39 -1.16
CA GLY A 169 -3.56 -24.80 -1.04
C GLY A 169 -4.34 -25.68 -2.03
N LEU A 170 -5.61 -25.37 -2.27
CA LEU A 170 -6.44 -26.08 -3.23
C LEU A 170 -6.03 -25.83 -4.69
N LYS A 171 -5.70 -24.59 -5.07
CA LYS A 171 -5.14 -24.29 -6.40
C LYS A 171 -3.77 -24.94 -6.57
N ALA A 172 -2.86 -24.81 -5.61
CA ALA A 172 -1.54 -25.44 -5.69
C ALA A 172 -1.62 -26.98 -5.79
N ALA A 173 -2.54 -27.62 -5.07
CA ALA A 173 -2.78 -29.06 -5.17
C ALA A 173 -3.38 -29.49 -6.52
N ARG A 174 -4.16 -28.62 -7.19
CA ARG A 174 -4.62 -28.82 -8.57
C ARG A 174 -3.48 -28.63 -9.57
N GLU A 175 -2.74 -27.52 -9.52
CA GLU A 175 -1.58 -27.28 -10.39
C GLU A 175 -0.52 -28.41 -10.32
N LEU A 176 -0.30 -28.98 -9.13
CA LEU A 176 0.57 -30.15 -8.93
C LEU A 176 -0.01 -31.47 -9.46
N ARG A 177 -1.34 -31.58 -9.57
CA ARG A 177 -2.04 -32.75 -10.13
C ARG A 177 -2.24 -32.64 -11.65
N ASP A 178 -2.47 -31.46 -12.18
CA ASP A 178 -2.77 -31.24 -13.60
C ASP A 178 -1.50 -31.44 -14.48
N VAL A 179 -0.32 -31.40 -13.86
CA VAL A 179 0.96 -31.89 -14.42
C VAL A 179 0.95 -33.43 -14.64
N MET A 180 -0.03 -34.15 -14.08
CA MET A 180 -0.20 -35.61 -14.20
C MET A 180 -1.55 -36.02 -14.85
N ASP A 181 -2.63 -35.24 -14.70
CA ASP A 181 -3.98 -35.49 -15.24
C ASP A 181 -4.55 -34.23 -15.94
N THR A 182 -4.85 -34.25 -17.24
CA THR A 182 -5.33 -33.07 -17.98
C THR A 182 -6.80 -32.70 -17.68
N SER A 183 -7.11 -32.07 -16.54
CA SER A 183 -8.49 -31.66 -16.18
C SER A 183 -8.59 -30.33 -15.41
N GLY A 184 -8.71 -29.21 -16.13
CA GLY A 184 -8.71 -27.86 -15.54
C GLY A 184 -9.81 -27.59 -14.51
N GLY A 185 -9.45 -26.86 -13.44
CA GLY A 185 -10.31 -26.68 -12.26
C GLY A 185 -11.42 -25.61 -12.36
N PRO A 186 -12.59 -25.81 -11.71
CA PRO A 186 -13.74 -24.90 -11.73
C PRO A 186 -13.52 -23.55 -11.02
N ALA A 187 -14.24 -22.53 -11.53
CA ALA A 187 -14.29 -21.12 -11.10
C ALA A 187 -14.60 -20.90 -9.61
N GLU A 188 -15.35 -21.81 -9.00
CA GLU A 188 -15.91 -21.72 -7.64
C GLU A 188 -14.85 -21.44 -6.56
N GLN A 189 -13.60 -21.83 -6.81
CA GLN A 189 -12.49 -21.65 -5.86
C GLN A 189 -12.09 -20.18 -5.68
N SER A 190 -11.99 -19.40 -6.76
CA SER A 190 -11.56 -17.99 -6.65
C SER A 190 -12.56 -17.10 -5.90
N LEU A 191 -13.85 -17.48 -5.90
CA LEU A 191 -14.88 -16.86 -5.06
C LEU A 191 -14.60 -17.06 -3.56
N LEU A 192 -13.98 -18.17 -3.16
CA LEU A 192 -13.62 -18.47 -1.77
C LEU A 192 -12.66 -17.42 -1.20
N MET A 193 -11.68 -16.97 -1.99
CA MET A 193 -10.78 -15.88 -1.59
C MET A 193 -11.46 -14.50 -1.67
N ALA A 194 -12.12 -14.21 -2.79
CA ALA A 194 -12.52 -12.83 -3.12
C ALA A 194 -13.73 -12.34 -2.30
N LEU A 195 -14.70 -13.21 -1.96
CA LEU A 195 -15.90 -12.80 -1.22
C LEU A 195 -15.61 -12.37 0.23
N PRO A 196 -14.79 -13.09 1.03
CA PRO A 196 -14.38 -12.65 2.36
C PRO A 196 -13.62 -11.33 2.38
N LEU A 197 -12.70 -11.10 1.42
CA LEU A 197 -11.91 -9.86 1.33
C LEU A 197 -12.82 -8.66 0.98
N LEU A 198 -13.64 -8.79 -0.07
CA LEU A 198 -14.66 -7.78 -0.41
C LEU A 198 -15.60 -7.47 0.78
N PHE A 199 -16.06 -8.50 1.50
CA PHE A 199 -16.92 -8.31 2.68
C PHE A 199 -16.18 -7.59 3.82
N THR A 200 -14.95 -8.01 4.13
CA THR A 200 -14.11 -7.41 5.18
C THR A 200 -13.86 -5.93 4.90
N ASN A 201 -13.57 -5.59 3.64
CA ASN A 201 -13.40 -4.22 3.20
C ASN A 201 -14.70 -3.40 3.31
N LEU A 202 -15.81 -3.94 2.79
CA LEU A 202 -17.11 -3.27 2.86
C LEU A 202 -17.57 -3.01 4.30
N VAL A 203 -17.32 -3.93 5.23
CA VAL A 203 -17.56 -3.75 6.68
C VAL A 203 -16.68 -2.63 7.23
N ALA A 204 -15.37 -2.65 6.95
CA ALA A 204 -14.43 -1.62 7.41
C ALA A 204 -14.80 -0.21 6.89
N VAL A 205 -15.10 -0.08 5.60
CA VAL A 205 -15.54 1.18 4.97
C VAL A 205 -16.88 1.65 5.54
N SER A 206 -17.83 0.74 5.76
CA SER A 206 -19.12 1.08 6.38
C SER A 206 -18.96 1.59 7.83
N LEU A 207 -18.03 1.03 8.59
CA LEU A 207 -17.69 1.50 9.94
C LEU A 207 -17.02 2.89 9.91
N ILE A 208 -16.05 3.12 9.03
CA ILE A 208 -15.46 4.46 8.84
C ILE A 208 -16.54 5.47 8.43
N GLY A 209 -17.44 5.08 7.51
CA GLY A 209 -18.60 5.87 7.10
C GLY A 209 -19.53 6.23 8.26
N TYR A 210 -19.92 5.26 9.08
CA TYR A 210 -20.77 5.46 10.25
C TYR A 210 -20.11 6.38 11.30
N LYS A 211 -18.82 6.15 11.62
CA LYS A 211 -18.04 7.02 12.51
C LYS A 211 -18.03 8.46 12.01
N THR A 212 -17.79 8.63 10.70
CA THR A 212 -17.75 9.95 10.04
C THR A 212 -19.11 10.63 10.08
N TRP A 213 -20.19 9.89 9.83
CA TRP A 213 -21.56 10.41 9.92
C TRP A 213 -21.91 10.86 11.35
N SER A 214 -21.62 10.03 12.37
CA SER A 214 -21.80 10.42 13.78
C SER A 214 -21.03 11.69 14.06
N HIS A 215 -19.71 11.70 13.82
CA HIS A 215 -18.87 12.86 14.14
C HIS A 215 -19.34 14.15 13.45
N ARG A 216 -19.82 14.08 12.19
CA ARG A 216 -20.41 15.24 11.50
C ARG A 216 -21.71 15.71 12.17
N LYS A 217 -22.60 14.78 12.56
CA LYS A 217 -23.84 15.11 13.28
C LYS A 217 -23.54 15.70 14.66
N ASP A 218 -22.58 15.12 15.38
CA ASP A 218 -22.15 15.54 16.70
C ASP A 218 -21.51 16.94 16.64
N VAL A 219 -20.68 17.24 15.64
CA VAL A 219 -20.11 18.59 15.41
C VAL A 219 -21.20 19.59 15.02
N GLN A 220 -22.10 19.23 14.08
CA GLN A 220 -23.23 20.09 13.68
C GLN A 220 -24.16 20.44 14.85
N TRP A 221 -24.29 19.55 15.83
CA TRP A 221 -25.14 19.77 17.01
C TRP A 221 -24.46 20.59 18.11
N ASN A 222 -23.12 20.61 18.18
CA ASN A 222 -22.39 21.07 19.37
C ASN A 222 -21.61 22.39 19.27
N LEU A 223 -21.33 22.99 18.09
CA LEU A 223 -21.11 24.45 17.89
C LEU A 223 -20.54 24.84 16.49
N MET A 224 -20.72 26.11 16.13
CA MET A 224 -20.15 26.80 14.96
C MET A 224 -18.63 27.17 15.10
N THR A 225 -17.84 26.48 15.93
CA THR A 225 -16.57 27.05 16.47
C THR A 225 -15.33 26.15 16.34
N SER A 226 -15.08 25.53 15.18
CA SER A 226 -13.81 24.81 14.93
C SER A 226 -13.42 24.65 13.45
N ASP A 227 -13.23 25.77 12.74
CA ASP A 227 -12.93 25.79 11.29
C ASP A 227 -11.65 25.01 10.88
N GLY A 228 -10.67 24.92 11.79
CA GLY A 228 -9.39 24.23 11.54
C GLY A 228 -9.51 22.70 11.59
N ALA A 229 -9.27 22.13 12.78
CA ALA A 229 -9.03 20.68 12.94
C ALA A 229 -10.23 19.79 12.55
N GLY A 230 -11.47 20.22 12.83
CA GLY A 230 -12.67 19.46 12.48
C GLY A 230 -12.82 19.26 10.98
N SER A 231 -12.59 20.31 10.18
CA SER A 231 -12.64 20.24 8.71
C SER A 231 -11.63 19.25 8.13
N ARG A 232 -10.49 19.09 8.82
CA ARG A 232 -9.36 18.28 8.41
C ARG A 232 -9.52 16.80 8.72
N VAL A 233 -9.93 16.46 9.94
CA VAL A 233 -10.29 15.08 10.30
C VAL A 233 -11.42 14.57 9.38
N GLN A 234 -12.39 15.43 9.05
CA GLN A 234 -13.46 15.12 8.12
C GLN A 234 -12.95 14.86 6.68
N LYS A 235 -11.96 15.60 6.17
CA LYS A 235 -11.35 15.36 4.84
C LYS A 235 -10.64 14.02 4.76
N ILE A 236 -9.76 13.73 5.73
CA ILE A 236 -9.05 12.45 5.82
C ILE A 236 -10.04 11.28 5.88
N LEU A 237 -11.06 11.38 6.73
CA LEU A 237 -12.12 10.36 6.83
C LEU A 237 -12.89 10.16 5.52
N TRP A 238 -13.20 11.25 4.80
CA TRP A 238 -13.91 11.16 3.52
C TRP A 238 -13.05 10.48 2.43
N LEU A 239 -11.75 10.82 2.37
CA LEU A 239 -10.77 10.18 1.48
C LEU A 239 -10.60 8.69 1.79
N LEU A 240 -10.64 8.29 3.07
CA LEU A 240 -10.65 6.86 3.47
C LEU A 240 -11.90 6.12 2.98
N ILE A 241 -13.08 6.77 2.98
CA ILE A 241 -14.33 6.17 2.46
C ILE A 241 -14.26 6.05 0.93
N GLU A 242 -13.87 7.12 0.23
CA GLU A 242 -13.76 7.16 -1.24
C GLU A 242 -12.77 6.09 -1.75
N SER A 243 -11.56 6.05 -1.20
CA SER A 243 -10.53 5.06 -1.58
C SER A 243 -10.94 3.62 -1.26
N GLY A 244 -11.65 3.39 -0.15
CA GLY A 244 -12.21 2.08 0.18
C GLY A 244 -13.31 1.63 -0.78
N LEU A 245 -14.22 2.53 -1.18
CA LEU A 245 -15.26 2.22 -2.18
C LEU A 245 -14.65 1.90 -3.56
N ILE A 246 -13.62 2.64 -3.99
CA ILE A 246 -12.88 2.34 -5.22
C ILE A 246 -12.25 0.94 -5.16
N TYR A 247 -11.66 0.57 -4.03
CA TYR A 247 -11.07 -0.75 -3.83
C TYR A 247 -12.13 -1.88 -3.82
N CYS A 248 -13.31 -1.66 -3.25
CA CYS A 248 -14.44 -2.59 -3.38
C CYS A 248 -14.89 -2.78 -4.85
N VAL A 249 -14.89 -1.72 -5.66
CA VAL A 249 -15.19 -1.83 -7.12
C VAL A 249 -14.11 -2.62 -7.85
N ILE A 250 -12.85 -2.52 -7.45
CA ILE A 250 -11.74 -3.33 -7.98
C ILE A 250 -11.93 -4.81 -7.60
N TRP A 251 -12.30 -5.13 -6.37
CA TRP A 251 -12.66 -6.51 -5.99
C TRP A 251 -13.84 -7.07 -6.81
N VAL A 252 -14.90 -6.30 -7.02
CA VAL A 252 -16.05 -6.74 -7.84
C VAL A 252 -15.63 -6.96 -9.30
N SER A 253 -14.80 -6.09 -9.88
CA SER A 253 -14.31 -6.27 -11.25
C SER A 253 -13.31 -7.43 -11.38
N TYR A 254 -12.48 -7.69 -10.37
CA TYR A 254 -11.65 -8.91 -10.28
C TYR A 254 -12.51 -10.18 -10.31
N ILE A 255 -13.56 -10.25 -9.47
CA ILE A 255 -14.50 -11.39 -9.46
C ILE A 255 -15.14 -11.60 -10.85
N VAL A 256 -15.59 -10.53 -11.50
CA VAL A 256 -16.24 -10.61 -12.83
C VAL A 256 -15.25 -11.05 -13.92
N VAL A 257 -13.99 -10.60 -13.87
CA VAL A 257 -12.94 -11.02 -14.81
C VAL A 257 -12.57 -12.50 -14.60
N GLU A 258 -12.38 -12.92 -13.36
CA GLU A 258 -12.01 -14.29 -12.99
C GLU A 258 -13.11 -15.30 -13.40
N MET A 259 -14.37 -14.99 -13.11
CA MET A 259 -15.53 -15.80 -13.51
C MET A 259 -15.59 -15.98 -15.03
N LYS A 260 -15.49 -14.88 -15.80
CA LYS A 260 -15.48 -14.93 -17.27
C LYS A 260 -14.27 -15.67 -17.83
N THR A 261 -13.12 -15.58 -17.16
CA THR A 261 -11.92 -16.31 -17.59
C THR A 261 -12.13 -17.82 -17.43
N ALA A 262 -12.70 -18.25 -16.30
CA ALA A 262 -13.04 -19.65 -16.05
C ALA A 262 -14.14 -20.18 -17.00
N GLU A 263 -15.14 -19.37 -17.36
CA GLU A 263 -16.08 -19.69 -18.45
C GLU A 263 -15.36 -19.83 -19.80
N SER A 264 -14.42 -18.92 -20.11
CA SER A 264 -13.68 -18.92 -21.39
C SER A 264 -12.70 -20.09 -21.57
N LYS A 265 -12.32 -20.80 -20.50
CA LYS A 265 -11.46 -22.01 -20.59
C LYS A 265 -12.10 -23.19 -21.32
N GLY A 266 -13.40 -23.13 -21.65
CA GLY A 266 -14.05 -24.01 -22.62
C GLY A 266 -13.88 -23.60 -24.10
N SER A 267 -13.14 -22.52 -24.37
CA SER A 267 -12.91 -21.93 -25.70
C SER A 267 -11.41 -21.62 -25.91
N ALA A 268 -10.99 -21.46 -27.16
CA ALA A 268 -9.57 -21.56 -27.54
C ALA A 268 -8.67 -20.36 -27.19
N GLU A 269 -9.22 -19.23 -26.71
CA GLU A 269 -8.44 -18.03 -26.36
C GLU A 269 -8.93 -17.39 -25.05
N GLU A 270 -8.03 -17.21 -24.08
CA GLU A 270 -8.30 -16.30 -22.96
C GLU A 270 -8.25 -14.84 -23.44
N PRO A 271 -9.20 -13.97 -23.02
CA PRO A 271 -9.19 -12.57 -23.42
C PRO A 271 -7.93 -11.83 -22.93
N PHE A 272 -7.24 -11.12 -23.82
CA PHE A 272 -6.08 -10.29 -23.43
C PHE A 272 -6.39 -9.29 -22.31
N SER A 273 -7.65 -8.84 -22.21
CA SER A 273 -8.13 -7.98 -21.13
C SER A 273 -8.19 -8.65 -19.75
N SER A 274 -8.39 -9.98 -19.63
CA SER A 274 -8.33 -10.65 -18.33
C SER A 274 -6.87 -10.78 -17.87
N LEU A 275 -5.98 -11.22 -18.75
CA LEU A 275 -4.53 -11.30 -18.49
C LEU A 275 -3.94 -9.94 -18.06
N LEU A 276 -4.30 -8.86 -18.75
CA LEU A 276 -3.92 -7.50 -18.32
C LEU A 276 -4.45 -7.18 -16.92
N TYR A 277 -5.73 -7.46 -16.65
CA TYR A 277 -6.38 -7.07 -15.40
C TYR A 277 -5.80 -7.84 -14.20
N THR A 278 -5.70 -9.17 -14.29
CA THR A 278 -5.16 -10.01 -13.20
C THR A 278 -3.70 -9.72 -12.92
N GLY A 279 -2.90 -9.35 -13.94
CA GLY A 279 -1.51 -8.91 -13.79
C GLY A 279 -1.32 -7.58 -13.05
N VAL A 280 -2.32 -6.69 -13.05
CA VAL A 280 -2.18 -5.34 -12.43
C VAL A 280 -2.91 -5.21 -11.10
N THR A 281 -3.98 -5.99 -10.86
CA THR A 281 -4.79 -5.91 -9.63
C THR A 281 -3.96 -6.02 -8.33
N PRO A 282 -2.95 -6.92 -8.21
CA PRO A 282 -2.17 -7.04 -6.97
C PRO A 282 -1.32 -5.79 -6.68
N LEU A 283 -0.82 -5.12 -7.72
CA LEU A 283 -0.06 -3.87 -7.60
C LEU A 283 -0.96 -2.68 -7.30
N LEU A 284 -2.16 -2.63 -7.89
CA LEU A 284 -3.18 -1.66 -7.53
C LEU A 284 -3.57 -1.82 -6.05
N ALA A 285 -3.73 -3.06 -5.57
CA ALA A 285 -4.04 -3.32 -4.17
C ALA A 285 -2.98 -2.76 -3.21
N ALA A 286 -1.69 -3.05 -3.43
CA ALA A 286 -0.59 -2.49 -2.64
C ALA A 286 -0.47 -0.95 -2.76
N LEU A 287 -0.90 -0.36 -3.88
CA LEU A 287 -0.87 1.09 -4.10
C LEU A 287 -1.89 1.86 -3.24
N PHE A 288 -3.07 1.29 -2.93
CA PHE A 288 -4.10 2.03 -2.17
C PHE A 288 -3.72 2.37 -0.72
N PRO A 289 -3.17 1.46 0.11
CA PRO A 289 -2.61 1.79 1.42
C PRO A 289 -1.60 2.94 1.35
N VAL A 290 -0.67 2.89 0.40
CA VAL A 290 0.41 3.86 0.24
C VAL A 290 -0.12 5.22 -0.21
N ILE A 291 -1.05 5.29 -1.17
CA ILE A 291 -1.68 6.57 -1.56
C ILE A 291 -2.38 7.22 -0.37
N VAL A 292 -3.09 6.47 0.48
CA VAL A 292 -3.77 7.04 1.65
C VAL A 292 -2.77 7.54 2.70
N ILE A 293 -1.67 6.82 2.94
CA ILE A 293 -0.57 7.27 3.82
C ILE A 293 0.05 8.57 3.29
N PHE A 294 0.33 8.64 1.98
CA PHE A 294 0.91 9.81 1.34
C PHE A 294 -0.03 11.02 1.34
N MET A 295 -1.31 10.82 1.00
CA MET A 295 -2.31 11.90 0.99
C MET A 295 -2.54 12.48 2.39
N ALA A 296 -2.61 11.63 3.42
CA ALA A 296 -2.65 12.10 4.80
C ALA A 296 -1.42 12.96 5.16
N ALA A 297 -0.23 12.56 4.69
CA ALA A 297 1.02 13.31 4.89
C ALA A 297 1.15 14.59 4.03
N LEU A 298 0.39 14.73 2.95
CA LEU A 298 0.28 15.97 2.16
C LEU A 298 -0.75 16.95 2.73
N GLU A 299 -1.88 16.48 3.26
CA GLU A 299 -2.78 17.35 4.02
C GLU A 299 -2.10 17.85 5.30
N ASP A 300 -1.20 17.04 5.85
CA ASP A 300 -0.34 17.38 6.98
C ASP A 300 0.53 18.61 6.69
N SER A 301 1.44 18.56 5.70
CA SER A 301 2.30 19.70 5.40
C SER A 301 1.52 20.99 5.08
N LYS A 302 0.46 20.89 4.26
CA LYS A 302 -0.38 22.04 3.86
C LYS A 302 -0.97 22.79 5.06
N PHE A 303 -1.31 22.10 6.14
CA PHE A 303 -1.87 22.75 7.33
C PHE A 303 -0.78 23.37 8.20
N SER A 304 0.39 22.72 8.32
CA SER A 304 1.56 23.32 8.99
C SER A 304 2.03 24.61 8.28
N ASP A 305 2.02 24.62 6.95
CA ASP A 305 2.31 25.79 6.13
C ASP A 305 1.29 26.91 6.38
N GLN A 306 -0.02 26.60 6.30
CA GLN A 306 -1.09 27.59 6.54
C GLN A 306 -1.09 28.17 7.95
N GLN A 307 -0.79 27.36 8.98
CA GLN A 307 -0.68 27.86 10.35
C GLN A 307 0.56 28.73 10.54
N SER A 308 1.62 28.49 9.76
CA SER A 308 2.83 29.34 9.75
C SER A 308 2.59 30.67 9.03
N THR A 309 1.86 30.69 7.90
CA THR A 309 1.56 31.94 7.18
C THR A 309 0.56 32.82 7.92
N ASN A 310 -0.43 32.23 8.60
CA ASN A 310 -1.46 32.99 9.30
C ASN A 310 -0.99 33.55 10.67
N GLY A 311 0.23 33.24 11.09
CA GLY A 311 0.84 33.72 12.33
C GLY A 311 1.45 35.12 12.27
N SER A 312 1.46 35.80 11.11
CA SER A 312 2.08 37.13 10.95
C SER A 312 1.27 38.07 10.04
N PRO A 313 0.67 39.15 10.58
CA PRO A 313 0.01 40.17 9.77
C PRO A 313 0.98 41.30 9.38
N SER A 314 2.01 41.01 8.56
CA SER A 314 2.76 42.10 7.88
C SER A 314 3.47 41.69 6.58
N SER A 315 3.33 42.59 5.59
CA SER A 315 4.26 42.91 4.50
C SER A 315 5.06 41.78 3.83
N GLY A 316 4.65 41.40 2.62
CA GLY A 316 5.50 40.61 1.72
C GLY A 316 6.75 41.39 1.27
N SER A 317 7.91 40.72 1.27
CA SER A 317 9.13 41.20 0.61
C SER A 317 9.99 40.02 0.13
N LEU A 318 10.74 40.27 -0.94
CA LEU A 318 11.50 39.27 -1.69
C LEU A 318 12.76 38.77 -0.98
N THR A 319 13.04 37.49 -1.18
CA THR A 319 14.35 36.83 -1.24
C THR A 319 15.60 37.73 -1.20
N ARG A 320 16.26 37.79 -0.04
CA ARG A 320 17.71 37.98 0.11
C ARG A 320 18.18 37.05 1.24
N SER A 321 18.82 35.91 0.97
CA SER A 321 20.11 35.71 0.31
C SER A 321 21.29 36.29 1.10
N ILE A 322 21.89 35.40 1.90
CA ILE A 322 23.29 35.33 2.34
C ILE A 322 23.94 36.65 2.80
N GLN A 323 24.11 36.79 4.12
CA GLN A 323 25.07 37.71 4.72
C GLN A 323 26.28 36.92 5.23
N PHE A 324 27.45 37.12 4.62
CA PHE A 324 28.72 36.58 5.13
C PHE A 324 29.30 37.50 6.21
N ALA A 325 29.74 36.92 7.32
CA ALA A 325 30.52 37.62 8.35
C ALA A 325 31.95 37.08 8.37
N SER A 326 32.93 37.86 7.91
CA SER A 326 34.35 37.53 8.05
C SER A 326 35.24 38.77 7.93
N ALA A 327 35.72 39.28 9.07
CA ALA A 327 37.13 39.57 9.34
C ALA A 327 37.27 40.38 10.65
N ARG A 328 38.26 40.02 11.48
CA ARG A 328 38.72 40.87 12.59
C ARG A 328 39.74 41.89 12.05
N ALA A 329 39.69 43.09 12.59
CA ALA A 329 40.88 43.94 12.74
C ALA A 329 40.82 44.72 14.07
N ALA A 330 42.00 45.14 14.53
CA ALA A 330 42.35 46.03 15.63
C ALA A 330 41.48 47.32 15.73
N GLU A 331 41.39 48.08 16.83
CA GLU A 331 42.05 48.12 18.16
C GLU A 331 41.14 48.94 19.13
N SER A 332 41.41 49.34 20.40
CA SER A 332 42.56 49.32 21.33
C SER A 332 42.11 49.44 22.80
N SER A 333 43.08 49.30 23.73
CA SER A 333 43.23 50.07 24.97
C SER A 333 42.26 49.93 26.16
N ARG A 334 42.88 49.57 27.30
CA ARG A 334 42.60 49.97 28.70
C ARG A 334 41.32 49.43 29.35
N GLY A 335 41.51 48.66 30.44
CA GLY A 335 40.46 48.26 31.36
C GLY A 335 40.56 48.94 32.74
N HIS A 336 39.66 48.56 33.64
CA HIS A 336 39.72 48.83 35.07
C HIS A 336 39.16 47.63 35.85
N GLN A 337 39.72 47.37 37.03
CA GLN A 337 39.14 46.43 37.99
C GLN A 337 38.09 47.13 38.84
N ARG A 338 37.05 46.40 39.26
CA ARG A 338 36.49 46.52 40.61
C ARG A 338 35.79 45.23 41.04
N LEU A 339 35.62 45.13 42.36
CA LEU A 339 35.02 44.02 43.10
C LEU A 339 33.70 44.49 43.73
N ASP A 340 32.84 43.52 44.06
CA ASP A 340 31.67 43.60 44.95
C ASP A 340 30.53 44.55 44.47
N SER A 341 29.23 44.30 44.67
CA SER A 341 28.43 43.19 45.24
C SER A 341 27.13 43.02 44.39
N GLU A 342 26.02 42.34 44.72
CA GLU A 342 25.49 41.67 45.94
C GLU A 342 24.48 40.56 45.54
N ASP A 343 23.64 40.09 46.50
CA ASP A 343 22.49 39.17 46.33
C ASP A 343 21.16 39.98 46.54
N PRO A 344 19.91 39.51 46.30
CA PRO A 344 19.45 38.16 45.96
C PRO A 344 18.38 38.10 44.82
N ASP A 345 17.50 37.10 44.92
CA ASP A 345 16.26 36.82 44.15
C ASP A 345 16.38 36.12 42.77
N GLY A 346 15.67 34.99 42.65
CA GLY A 346 15.35 34.33 41.38
C GLY A 346 14.02 34.83 40.78
N PRO A 347 13.37 34.12 39.82
CA PRO A 347 13.48 32.67 39.59
C PRO A 347 13.46 32.27 38.08
N LEU A 348 13.05 31.01 37.82
CA LEU A 348 12.54 30.43 36.58
C LEU A 348 13.54 30.03 35.47
N GLN A 349 13.38 28.76 35.08
CA GLN A 349 13.98 28.17 33.89
C GLN A 349 13.31 28.73 32.62
N VAL A 350 14.08 29.30 31.69
CA VAL A 350 13.63 29.44 30.29
C VAL A 350 13.99 28.16 29.54
N GLN A 351 13.23 27.09 29.80
CA GLN A 351 13.35 25.87 28.99
C GLN A 351 12.77 26.16 27.60
N SER A 352 13.61 26.14 26.58
CA SER A 352 13.23 26.49 25.20
C SER A 352 12.20 25.50 24.65
N LEU A 353 10.92 25.89 24.69
CA LEU A 353 9.79 25.18 24.09
C LEU A 353 9.92 25.19 22.57
N VAL A 354 10.63 24.19 22.04
CA VAL A 354 10.66 23.89 20.61
C VAL A 354 9.25 23.54 20.17
N PHE A 355 8.61 24.43 19.42
CA PHE A 355 7.25 24.23 18.92
C PHE A 355 7.21 23.02 17.98
N GLU A 356 6.60 21.93 18.45
CA GLU A 356 6.42 20.72 17.66
C GLU A 356 5.30 20.93 16.62
N PRO A 357 5.48 20.57 15.33
CA PRO A 357 4.46 20.72 14.29
C PRO A 357 3.23 19.78 14.44
N LEU A 358 2.48 19.96 15.52
CA LEU A 358 1.02 20.11 15.62
C LEU A 358 0.11 19.25 14.72
N LEU A 359 0.55 18.04 14.38
CA LEU A 359 -0.15 17.23 13.37
C LEU A 359 0.11 15.73 13.48
N LEU A 360 1.37 15.32 13.66
CA LEU A 360 1.64 14.04 14.34
C LEU A 360 1.03 14.04 15.74
N GLY A 361 1.03 15.21 16.37
CA GLY A 361 0.28 15.48 17.59
C GLY A 361 -1.22 15.18 17.47
N ASP A 362 -1.85 15.21 16.29
CA ASP A 362 -3.27 14.84 16.14
C ASP A 362 -3.49 13.34 15.94
N LEU A 363 -2.53 12.59 15.40
CA LEU A 363 -2.60 11.11 15.34
C LEU A 363 -2.20 10.48 16.69
N GLU A 364 -1.23 11.08 17.38
CA GLU A 364 -0.87 10.73 18.76
C GLU A 364 -1.88 11.31 19.77
N ARG A 365 -2.64 12.39 19.45
CA ARG A 365 -3.90 12.71 20.15
C ARG A 365 -5.05 11.79 19.75
N PHE A 366 -5.15 11.21 18.56
CA PHE A 366 -6.23 10.23 18.31
C PHE A 366 -6.10 9.00 19.20
N THR A 367 -4.87 8.63 19.59
CA THR A 367 -4.59 7.64 20.63
C THR A 367 -4.66 8.22 22.05
N SER A 368 -4.07 9.39 22.33
CA SER A 368 -4.05 9.97 23.68
C SER A 368 -5.39 10.58 24.13
N TYR A 369 -6.21 11.11 23.22
CA TYR A 369 -7.62 11.49 23.45
C TYR A 369 -8.48 10.24 23.67
N ALA A 370 -8.14 9.11 23.04
CA ALA A 370 -8.79 7.84 23.33
C ALA A 370 -8.41 7.30 24.72
N GLU A 371 -7.14 7.41 25.12
CA GLU A 371 -6.68 7.09 26.47
C GLU A 371 -7.28 8.04 27.52
N PHE A 372 -7.43 9.33 27.19
CA PHE A 372 -8.04 10.35 28.05
C PHE A 372 -9.56 10.17 28.19
N GLN A 373 -10.27 9.83 27.10
CA GLN A 373 -11.67 9.43 27.16
C GLN A 373 -11.83 8.13 27.97
N ALA A 374 -10.94 7.14 27.78
CA ALA A 374 -10.95 5.92 28.58
C ALA A 374 -10.78 6.21 30.09
N GLN A 375 -9.82 7.07 30.48
CA GLN A 375 -9.64 7.49 31.88
C GLN A 375 -10.81 8.33 32.43
N LEU A 376 -11.45 9.17 31.62
CA LEU A 376 -12.67 9.90 32.00
C LEU A 376 -13.86 8.96 32.17
N ASN A 377 -14.01 7.96 31.30
CA ASN A 377 -15.07 6.97 31.35
C ASN A 377 -14.86 5.95 32.47
N GLU A 378 -13.60 5.63 32.81
CA GLU A 378 -13.22 4.87 34.01
C GLU A 378 -13.61 5.65 35.28
N LYS A 379 -13.23 6.94 35.37
CA LYS A 379 -13.69 7.81 36.47
C LYS A 379 -15.21 7.93 36.57
N ARG A 380 -15.94 7.93 35.44
CA ARG A 380 -17.41 7.90 35.45
C ARG A 380 -17.99 6.57 35.91
N ARG A 381 -17.36 5.43 35.62
CA ARG A 381 -17.77 4.12 36.17
C ARG A 381 -17.63 4.08 37.69
N PHE A 382 -16.49 4.54 38.22
CA PHE A 382 -16.26 4.66 39.66
C PHE A 382 -17.07 5.78 40.35
N SER A 383 -17.85 6.57 39.60
CA SER A 383 -18.77 7.59 40.13
C SER A 383 -20.25 7.18 40.05
N ASN A 384 -20.54 6.01 39.47
CA ASN A 384 -21.89 5.45 39.29
C ASN A 384 -22.02 4.04 39.93
N GLN A 385 -21.12 3.71 40.85
CA GLN A 385 -21.22 2.61 41.82
C GLN A 385 -21.18 3.19 43.23
#